data_AF-A0A0F9NZJ5-F1
#
_entry.id   AF-A0A0F9NZJ5-F1
#
_cell.length_a   1.000
_cell.length_b   1.000
_cell.length_c   1.000
_cell.angle_alpha   90.00
_cell.angle_beta   90.00
_cell.angle_gamma   90.00
#
_symmetry.space_group_name_H-M   'P 1'
#
loop_
_entity.id
_entity.type
_entity.pdbx_description
1 polymer ?
#
loop_
_entity_poly.entity_id
_entity_poly.type
_entity_poly.pdbx_seq_one_letter_code
_entity_poly.pdbx_strand_id
1 'polypeptide(L)'
;MSLSEVGPLDGIEPEFATLDHVVWNEIFPEFQPREFEDPERMDVDFLRLLYQARIEADCPFRVLDTLRDDSRSAHGEIPGIAVDLQVINSRERSRVVRGAYAVGFIRVGVYTGSHGIYKGLVKKDGGGVHVDASRTKSSDHMWTMRLP
;
A
#
# COMPACT_ATOMS: atom_id res chain seq x y z
N MET A 1 -2.55 -9.83 -21.90
CA MET A 1 -1.52 -8.91 -21.38
C MET A 1 -0.59 -9.74 -20.53
N SER A 2 0.71 -9.73 -20.83
CA SER A 2 1.69 -10.32 -19.91
C SER A 2 1.68 -9.44 -18.67
N LEU A 3 1.27 -9.97 -17.53
CA LEU A 3 1.55 -9.29 -16.26
C LEU A 3 3.07 -9.21 -16.14
N SER A 4 3.62 -8.03 -15.85
CA SER A 4 5.04 -7.92 -15.52
C SER A 4 5.33 -8.89 -14.38
N GLU A 5 6.43 -9.62 -14.46
CA GLU A 5 6.86 -10.50 -13.36
C GLU A 5 7.29 -9.68 -12.13
N VAL A 6 7.46 -8.37 -12.27
CA VAL A 6 7.95 -7.41 -11.27
C VAL A 6 6.95 -6.27 -11.07
N GLY A 7 7.04 -5.57 -9.94
CA GLY A 7 6.04 -4.59 -9.52
C GLY A 7 5.98 -3.33 -10.39
N PRO A 8 4.98 -2.45 -10.14
CA PRO A 8 4.66 -1.32 -11.03
C PRO A 8 5.74 -0.23 -11.09
N LEU A 9 6.77 -0.30 -10.26
CA LEU A 9 7.88 0.66 -10.22
C LEU A 9 9.19 0.08 -10.78
N ASP A 10 9.14 -1.08 -11.43
CA ASP A 10 10.32 -1.65 -12.10
C ASP A 10 10.95 -0.64 -13.09
N GLY A 11 12.28 -0.50 -13.01
CA GLY A 11 13.05 0.43 -13.82
C GLY A 11 12.83 1.93 -13.51
N ILE A 12 12.04 2.28 -12.49
CA ILE A 12 11.82 3.67 -12.07
C ILE A 12 12.75 3.99 -10.91
N GLU A 13 13.60 5.00 -11.08
CA GLU A 13 14.47 5.49 -10.00
C GLU A 13 13.64 6.08 -8.85
N PRO A 14 13.98 5.81 -7.58
CA PRO A 14 13.23 6.32 -6.44
C PRO A 14 13.37 7.84 -6.29
N GLU A 15 12.24 8.51 -6.13
CA GLU A 15 12.14 9.91 -5.72
C GLU A 15 11.37 9.96 -4.39
N PHE A 16 11.88 10.73 -3.42
CA PHE A 16 11.30 10.79 -2.07
C PHE A 16 10.51 12.08 -1.84
N ALA A 17 9.35 11.94 -1.22
CA ALA A 17 8.38 13.01 -1.02
C ALA A 17 8.74 13.88 0.20
N THR A 18 9.81 14.68 0.10
CA THR A 18 10.13 15.73 1.09
C THR A 18 8.88 16.55 1.43
N LEU A 19 8.79 17.16 2.62
CA LEU A 19 7.55 17.83 3.07
C LEU A 19 7.08 18.96 2.13
N ASP A 20 7.99 19.55 1.36
CA ASP A 20 7.74 20.58 0.35
C ASP A 20 7.53 20.04 -1.07
N HIS A 21 7.63 18.72 -1.26
CA HIS A 21 7.47 18.08 -2.56
C HIS A 21 6.07 18.30 -3.13
N VAL A 22 5.98 18.56 -4.44
CA VAL A 22 4.72 18.92 -5.11
C VAL A 22 3.67 17.82 -5.08
N VAL A 23 4.09 16.55 -4.92
CA VAL A 23 3.18 15.39 -4.85
C VAL A 23 2.14 15.52 -3.75
N TRP A 24 2.46 16.19 -2.64
CA TRP A 24 1.50 16.40 -1.54
C TRP A 24 0.31 17.25 -1.96
N ASN A 25 0.49 18.16 -2.92
CA ASN A 25 -0.61 18.92 -3.51
C ASN A 25 -1.41 18.09 -4.53
N GLU A 26 -0.74 17.16 -5.22
CA GLU A 26 -1.38 16.28 -6.22
C GLU A 26 -2.35 15.29 -5.58
N ILE A 27 -2.02 14.76 -4.41
CA ILE A 27 -2.80 13.70 -3.71
C ILE A 27 -3.74 14.23 -2.63
N PHE A 28 -3.82 15.56 -2.48
CA PHE A 28 -4.74 16.22 -1.56
C PHE A 28 -6.14 16.35 -2.20
N PRO A 29 -7.23 16.19 -1.42
CA PRO A 29 -7.31 16.01 0.03
C PRO A 29 -7.22 14.57 0.52
N GLU A 30 -7.08 13.60 -0.37
CA GLU A 30 -7.18 12.18 -0.07
C GLU A 30 -6.09 11.72 0.88
N PHE A 31 -4.85 12.19 0.70
CA PHE A 31 -3.73 11.92 1.57
C PHE A 31 -3.06 13.21 2.05
N GLN A 32 -2.65 13.21 3.31
CA GLN A 32 -1.88 14.27 3.95
C GLN A 32 -0.61 13.69 4.59
N PRO A 33 0.51 14.43 4.65
CA PRO A 33 1.77 13.94 5.24
C PRO A 33 1.60 13.32 6.63
N ARG A 34 0.75 13.91 7.48
CA ARG A 34 0.46 13.44 8.85
C ARG A 34 -0.19 12.05 8.95
N GLU A 35 -0.62 11.46 7.84
CA GLU A 35 -1.18 10.11 7.80
C GLU A 35 -0.10 9.03 7.68
N PHE A 36 1.14 9.42 7.38
CA PHE A 36 2.29 8.54 7.23
C PHE A 36 3.22 8.69 8.43
N GLU A 37 3.92 7.61 8.81
CA GLU A 37 4.86 7.65 9.94
C GLU A 37 6.11 8.47 9.59
N ASP A 38 6.60 8.33 8.36
CA ASP A 38 7.78 9.02 7.84
C ASP A 38 7.49 9.54 6.42
N PRO A 39 6.67 10.61 6.29
CA PRO A 39 6.20 11.09 4.98
C PRO A 39 7.36 11.45 4.05
N GLU A 40 8.47 11.97 4.57
CA GLU A 40 9.63 12.38 3.77
C GLU A 40 10.36 11.23 3.09
N ARG A 41 10.11 9.99 3.53
CA ARG A 41 10.69 8.77 2.96
C ARG A 41 9.71 7.99 2.11
N MET A 42 8.50 8.50 1.91
CA MET A 42 7.55 7.93 0.97
C MET A 42 8.05 8.15 -0.45
N ASP A 43 7.94 7.10 -1.27
CA ASP A 43 8.26 7.20 -2.69
C ASP A 43 7.14 7.95 -3.42
N VAL A 44 7.53 8.90 -4.27
CA VAL A 44 6.60 9.80 -4.97
C VAL A 44 5.66 9.02 -5.90
N ASP A 45 6.18 8.06 -6.65
CA ASP A 45 5.36 7.27 -7.58
C ASP A 45 4.52 6.23 -6.84
N PHE A 46 5.02 5.70 -5.73
CA PHE A 46 4.20 4.92 -4.82
C PHE A 46 3.01 5.73 -4.26
N LEU A 47 3.23 6.97 -3.81
CA LEU A 47 2.14 7.84 -3.34
C LEU A 47 1.08 8.08 -4.41
N ARG A 48 1.51 8.30 -5.66
CA ARG A 48 0.60 8.45 -6.81
C ARG A 48 -0.18 7.16 -7.06
N LEU A 49 0.47 5.99 -7.04
CA LEU A 49 -0.20 4.70 -7.17
C LEU A 49 -1.21 4.47 -6.04
N LEU A 50 -0.84 4.77 -4.81
CA LEU A 50 -1.71 4.63 -3.64
C LEU A 50 -2.92 5.57 -3.72
N TYR A 51 -2.71 6.80 -4.18
CA TYR A 51 -3.76 7.77 -4.48
C TYR A 51 -4.74 7.21 -5.52
N GLN A 52 -4.24 6.77 -6.67
CA GLN A 52 -5.08 6.18 -7.71
C GLN A 52 -5.83 4.94 -7.20
N ALA A 53 -5.18 4.07 -6.41
CA ALA A 53 -5.83 2.91 -5.81
C ALA A 53 -7.00 3.31 -4.90
N ARG A 54 -6.88 4.43 -4.18
CA ARG A 54 -7.95 4.96 -3.32
C ARG A 54 -9.13 5.49 -4.13
N ILE A 55 -8.87 6.20 -5.24
CA ILE A 55 -9.90 6.65 -6.18
C ILE A 55 -10.64 5.44 -6.77
N GLU A 56 -9.91 4.43 -7.26
CA GLU A 56 -10.49 3.22 -7.85
C GLU A 56 -11.25 2.37 -6.83
N ALA A 57 -10.78 2.30 -5.58
CA ALA A 57 -11.48 1.59 -4.52
C ALA A 57 -12.80 2.31 -4.14
N ASP A 58 -12.86 3.64 -4.31
CA ASP A 58 -13.95 4.51 -3.85
C ASP A 58 -14.31 4.22 -2.38
N CYS A 59 -13.28 4.10 -1.55
CA CYS A 59 -13.38 3.72 -0.16
C CYS A 59 -12.32 4.47 0.67
N PRO A 60 -12.69 5.09 1.80
CA PRO A 60 -11.70 5.59 2.73
C PRO A 60 -10.98 4.40 3.36
N PHE A 61 -9.65 4.35 3.24
CA PHE A 61 -8.81 3.47 4.04
C PHE A 61 -7.75 4.30 4.75
N ARG A 62 -7.31 3.82 5.91
CA ARG A 62 -6.28 4.49 6.72
C ARG A 62 -4.94 3.79 6.54
N VAL A 63 -3.88 4.57 6.35
CA VAL A 63 -2.50 4.07 6.35
C VAL A 63 -2.11 3.74 7.80
N LEU A 64 -1.65 2.51 8.04
CA LEU A 64 -1.28 2.02 9.37
C LEU A 64 0.22 1.96 9.58
N ASP A 65 0.93 1.52 8.55
CA ASP A 65 2.35 1.24 8.62
C ASP A 65 2.96 1.51 7.25
N THR A 66 4.05 2.26 7.25
CA THR A 66 4.76 2.69 6.04
C THR A 66 6.23 2.22 6.06
N LEU A 67 6.69 1.62 7.16
CA LEU A 67 8.10 1.32 7.39
C LEU A 67 8.28 0.10 8.30
N ARG A 68 8.77 -1.01 7.74
CA ARG A 68 9.21 -2.19 8.51
C ARG A 68 10.54 -2.71 8.01
N ASP A 69 11.38 -3.19 8.93
CA ASP A 69 12.50 -4.04 8.55
C ASP A 69 11.99 -5.49 8.34
N ASP A 70 11.32 -5.71 7.20
CA ASP A 70 10.86 -7.03 6.76
C ASP A 70 11.39 -7.33 5.36
N SER A 71 12.36 -8.24 5.29
CA SER A 71 12.99 -8.70 4.05
C SER A 71 12.02 -9.38 3.07
N ARG A 72 10.83 -9.81 3.53
CA ARG A 72 9.79 -10.43 2.69
C ARG A 72 8.85 -9.43 2.02
N SER A 73 8.78 -8.20 2.52
CA SER A 73 8.02 -7.09 1.91
C SER A 73 8.94 -6.18 1.10
N ALA A 74 8.38 -5.31 0.26
CA ALA A 74 9.13 -4.23 -0.37
C ALA A 74 9.60 -3.18 0.66
N HIS A 75 9.09 -3.20 1.91
CA HIS A 75 9.64 -2.38 2.98
C HIS A 75 11.16 -2.59 3.20
N GLY A 76 11.67 -3.81 2.97
CA GLY A 76 13.10 -4.13 3.06
C GLY A 76 13.92 -3.86 1.79
N GLU A 77 13.29 -3.38 0.71
CA GLU A 77 13.98 -3.01 -0.54
C GLU A 77 14.35 -1.53 -0.52
N ILE A 78 13.34 -0.66 -0.35
CA ILE A 78 13.49 0.79 -0.18
C ILE A 78 12.41 1.26 0.81
N PRO A 79 12.65 2.28 1.64
CA PRO A 79 11.58 2.91 2.43
C PRO A 79 10.43 3.42 1.55
N GLY A 80 9.21 3.40 2.08
CA GLY A 80 8.09 4.14 1.48
C GLY A 80 7.47 3.57 0.21
N ILE A 81 7.73 2.29 -0.12
CA ILE A 81 7.17 1.60 -1.31
C ILE A 81 6.21 0.46 -0.93
N ALA A 82 5.83 0.37 0.34
CA ALA A 82 4.85 -0.59 0.83
C ALA A 82 4.09 0.02 2.01
N VAL A 83 2.81 -0.34 2.14
CA VAL A 83 1.99 0.08 3.28
C VAL A 83 1.00 -0.98 3.72
N ASP A 84 0.69 -0.99 5.01
CA ASP A 84 -0.49 -1.64 5.55
C ASP A 84 -1.67 -0.66 5.61
N LEU A 85 -2.82 -1.09 5.12
CA LEU A 85 -4.05 -0.33 5.04
C LEU A 85 -5.13 -0.94 5.94
N GLN A 86 -5.85 -0.08 6.65
CA GLN A 86 -7.01 -0.46 7.45
C GLN A 86 -8.31 -0.13 6.74
N VAL A 87 -9.23 -1.08 6.79
CA VAL A 87 -10.61 -0.96 6.29
C VAL A 87 -11.59 -1.43 7.36
N ILE A 88 -12.85 -0.98 7.30
CA ILE A 88 -13.79 -1.21 8.42
C ILE A 88 -14.53 -2.55 8.29
N ASN A 89 -14.61 -3.11 7.08
CA ASN A 89 -15.34 -4.35 6.79
C ASN A 89 -14.78 -5.08 5.55
N SER A 90 -15.24 -6.32 5.31
CA SER A 90 -14.80 -7.16 4.19
C SER A 90 -15.18 -6.64 2.80
N ARG A 91 -16.29 -5.89 2.69
CA ARG A 91 -16.71 -5.27 1.43
C ARG A 91 -15.71 -4.20 1.01
N GLU A 92 -15.32 -3.33 1.92
CA GLU A 92 -14.28 -2.32 1.70
C GLU A 92 -12.95 -2.95 1.36
N ARG A 93 -12.55 -4.00 2.10
CA ARG A 93 -11.34 -4.77 1.79
C ARG A 93 -11.31 -5.25 0.35
N SER A 94 -12.42 -5.82 -0.13
CA SER A 94 -12.54 -6.31 -1.49
C SER A 94 -12.42 -5.18 -2.52
N ARG A 95 -12.95 -3.98 -2.21
CA ARG A 95 -12.82 -2.79 -3.07
C ARG A 95 -11.38 -2.30 -3.13
N VAL A 96 -10.69 -2.23 -1.98
CA VAL A 96 -9.28 -1.83 -1.92
C VAL A 96 -8.40 -2.79 -2.73
N VAL A 97 -8.58 -4.10 -2.55
CA VAL A 97 -7.84 -5.11 -3.32
C VAL A 97 -8.08 -4.94 -4.82
N ARG A 98 -9.34 -4.76 -5.24
CA ARG A 98 -9.68 -4.53 -6.65
C ARG A 98 -9.06 -3.24 -7.18
N GLY A 99 -9.14 -2.15 -6.43
CA GLY A 99 -8.57 -0.86 -6.82
C GLY A 99 -7.04 -0.91 -6.93
N ALA A 100 -6.37 -1.59 -6.01
CA ALA A 100 -4.92 -1.80 -6.07
C ALA A 100 -4.51 -2.56 -7.34
N TYR A 101 -5.17 -3.67 -7.67
CA TYR A 101 -4.90 -4.38 -8.92
C TYR A 101 -5.22 -3.55 -10.16
N ALA A 102 -6.27 -2.73 -10.13
CA ALA A 102 -6.66 -1.87 -11.25
C ALA A 102 -5.56 -0.84 -11.61
N VAL A 103 -4.75 -0.41 -10.63
CA VAL A 103 -3.67 0.56 -10.84
C VAL A 103 -2.29 -0.08 -10.95
N GLY A 104 -2.21 -1.41 -11.03
CA GLY A 104 -0.97 -2.13 -11.32
C GLY A 104 -0.22 -2.67 -10.10
N PHE A 105 -0.76 -2.58 -8.88
CA PHE A 105 -0.20 -3.37 -7.78
C PHE A 105 -0.39 -4.85 -8.08
N ILE A 106 0.71 -5.57 -8.28
CA ILE A 106 0.70 -7.04 -8.45
C ILE A 106 0.93 -7.78 -7.13
N ARG A 107 1.32 -7.04 -6.09
CA ARG A 107 1.57 -7.54 -4.75
C ARG A 107 0.58 -6.90 -3.78
N VAL A 108 -0.58 -7.57 -3.64
CA VAL A 108 -1.61 -7.23 -2.64
C VAL A 108 -1.89 -8.38 -1.66
N GLY A 109 -1.59 -8.19 -0.38
CA GLY A 109 -1.85 -9.15 0.70
C GLY A 109 -3.08 -8.76 1.51
N VAL A 110 -3.85 -9.73 1.98
CA VAL A 110 -4.99 -9.51 2.90
C VAL A 110 -4.70 -10.22 4.20
N TYR A 111 -5.02 -9.63 5.35
CA TYR A 111 -4.93 -10.34 6.64
C TYR A 111 -6.15 -10.12 7.53
N THR A 112 -6.53 -11.17 8.27
CA THR A 112 -7.62 -11.15 9.25
C THR A 112 -7.07 -10.83 10.62
N GLY A 113 -7.29 -9.60 11.09
CA GLY A 113 -6.86 -9.13 12.40
C GLY A 113 -6.33 -7.71 12.35
N SER A 114 -6.37 -7.00 13.48
CA SER A 114 -5.65 -5.74 13.63
C SER A 114 -4.20 -6.02 14.04
N HIS A 115 -3.25 -5.49 13.26
CA HIS A 115 -1.85 -5.41 13.66
C HIS A 115 -1.61 -4.12 14.48
N GLY A 116 -0.65 -4.18 15.42
CA GLY A 116 -0.19 -3.02 16.18
C GLY A 116 -1.22 -2.41 17.14
N ILE A 117 -1.16 -1.07 17.29
CA ILE A 117 -1.96 -0.27 18.24
C ILE A 117 -3.48 -0.29 18.00
N TYR A 118 -3.94 -0.93 16.92
CA TYR A 118 -5.35 -0.97 16.50
C TYR A 118 -6.07 -2.27 16.90
N LYS A 119 -5.43 -3.12 17.70
CA LYS A 119 -6.01 -4.34 18.29
C LYS A 119 -7.31 -3.98 19.03
N GLY A 120 -8.46 -4.39 18.50
CA GLY A 120 -9.78 -4.14 19.09
C GLY A 120 -10.66 -3.06 18.42
N LEU A 121 -10.14 -2.25 17.49
CA LEU A 121 -10.94 -1.27 16.73
C LEU A 121 -11.55 -1.85 15.43
N VAL A 122 -11.00 -2.97 14.97
CA VAL A 122 -11.44 -3.65 13.76
C VAL A 122 -12.50 -4.67 14.15
N LYS A 123 -13.72 -4.53 13.61
CA LYS A 123 -14.71 -5.62 13.68
C LYS A 123 -14.05 -6.90 13.19
N LYS A 124 -14.43 -8.06 13.72
CA LYS A 124 -13.83 -9.38 13.43
C LYS A 124 -13.61 -9.67 11.93
N ASP A 125 -14.33 -8.94 11.07
CA ASP A 125 -14.39 -9.13 9.62
C ASP A 125 -13.69 -8.02 8.80
N GLY A 126 -13.15 -6.95 9.42
CA GLY A 126 -12.55 -5.78 8.75
C GLY A 126 -11.14 -6.04 8.19
N GLY A 127 -10.24 -6.63 8.98
CA GLY A 127 -8.88 -6.98 8.56
C GLY A 127 -8.04 -5.78 8.07
N GLY A 128 -6.96 -6.08 7.35
CA GLY A 128 -6.14 -5.09 6.65
C GLY A 128 -5.67 -5.59 5.28
N VAL A 129 -5.15 -4.65 4.49
CA VAL A 129 -4.59 -4.91 3.16
C VAL A 129 -3.14 -4.42 3.15
N HIS A 130 -2.21 -5.29 2.83
CA HIS A 130 -0.84 -4.90 2.50
C HIS A 130 -0.76 -4.63 1.01
N VAL A 131 -0.23 -3.49 0.60
CA VAL A 131 0.13 -3.23 -0.80
C VAL A 131 1.61 -2.89 -0.87
N ASP A 132 2.30 -3.45 -1.85
CA ASP A 132 3.70 -3.13 -2.09
C ASP A 132 3.99 -2.98 -3.59
N ALA A 133 4.81 -1.97 -3.91
CA ALA A 133 5.23 -1.64 -5.27
C ALA A 133 6.72 -1.96 -5.45
N SER A 134 7.10 -3.20 -5.14
CA SER A 134 8.48 -3.65 -5.28
C SER A 134 9.01 -3.40 -6.70
N ARG A 135 10.26 -2.97 -6.80
CA ARG A 135 10.94 -2.76 -8.08
C ARG A 135 11.61 -4.04 -8.57
N THR A 136 11.97 -4.92 -7.65
CA THR A 136 12.77 -6.12 -7.93
C THR A 136 12.07 -7.44 -7.61
N LYS A 137 11.01 -7.44 -6.78
CA LYS A 137 10.34 -8.67 -6.32
C LYS A 137 9.08 -8.97 -7.12
N SER A 138 8.92 -10.24 -7.48
CA SER A 138 7.72 -10.76 -8.15
C SER A 138 6.53 -10.98 -7.21
N SER A 139 5.33 -11.16 -7.75
CA SER A 139 4.13 -11.49 -6.96
C SER A 139 4.30 -12.74 -6.08
N ASP A 140 5.09 -13.71 -6.54
CA ASP A 140 5.35 -14.99 -5.85
C ASP A 140 6.16 -14.83 -4.55
N HIS A 141 6.88 -13.70 -4.42
CA HIS A 141 7.68 -13.40 -3.24
C HIS A 141 6.88 -12.72 -2.13
N MET A 142 5.59 -12.47 -2.33
CA MET A 142 4.76 -11.89 -1.30
C MET A 142 4.12 -12.97 -0.44
N TRP A 143 3.60 -12.60 0.73
CA TRP A 143 2.86 -13.50 1.59
C TRP A 143 1.62 -13.99 0.85
N THR A 144 1.76 -15.06 0.05
CA THR A 144 0.62 -15.80 -0.46
C THR A 144 -0.06 -16.42 0.76
N MET A 145 -0.98 -15.68 1.37
CA MET A 145 -2.10 -16.36 1.99
C MET A 145 -2.79 -17.08 0.85
N ARG A 146 -2.61 -18.41 0.82
CA ARG A 146 -3.56 -19.29 0.14
C ARG A 146 -4.93 -18.82 0.59
N LEU A 147 -5.67 -18.16 -0.30
CA LEU A 147 -7.11 -18.08 -0.12
C LEU A 147 -7.59 -19.53 -0.02
N PRO A 148 -8.37 -19.88 1.01
CA PRO A 148 -8.86 -21.24 1.20
C PRO A 148 -9.62 -21.75 -0.04
#